data_AF-A0A936H8E7-F1
#
_entry.id   AF-A0A936H8E7-F1
#
_cell.length_a   1.000
_cell.length_b   1.000
_cell.length_c   1.000
_cell.angle_alpha   90.00
_cell.angle_beta   90.00
_cell.angle_gamma   90.00
#
_symmetry.space_group_name_H-M   'P 1'
#
loop_
_entity.id
_entity.type
_entity.pdbx_description
1 polymer ?
#
loop_
_entity_poly.entity_id
_entity_poly.type
_entity_poly.pdbx_seq_one_letter_code
_entity_poly.pdbx_strand_id
1 'polypeptide(L)' 'MSENSERQLAERVRVACVRAALEAYQDAGLSGLCAEGRWEYTIGVLRQLDLEPLLREETPEALQLDGR' A
#
# COMPACT_ATOMS: atom_id res chain seq x y z
N MET A 1 -11.47 -22.34 -7.05
CA MET A 1 -10.73 -21.68 -5.95
C MET A 1 -10.00 -20.46 -6.53
N SER A 2 -10.69 -19.33 -6.73
CA SER A 2 -10.13 -18.07 -7.32
C SER A 2 -10.60 -16.83 -6.54
N GLU A 3 -11.86 -16.85 -6.08
CA GLU A 3 -12.51 -15.72 -5.40
C GLU A 3 -11.89 -15.33 -4.03
N ASN A 4 -11.15 -16.23 -3.37
CA ASN A 4 -10.43 -15.89 -2.14
C ASN A 4 -9.12 -15.15 -2.44
N SER A 5 -8.37 -15.59 -3.45
CA SER A 5 -7.14 -14.94 -3.89
C SER A 5 -7.39 -13.53 -4.42
N GLU A 6 -8.48 -13.33 -5.18
CA GLU A 6 -8.90 -12.01 -5.65
C GLU A 6 -9.29 -11.08 -4.48
N ARG A 7 -10.01 -11.60 -3.47
CA ARG A 7 -10.34 -10.85 -2.25
C ARG A 7 -9.10 -10.49 -1.44
N GLN A 8 -8.16 -11.42 -1.29
CA GLN A 8 -6.89 -11.18 -0.58
C GLN A 8 -6.06 -10.12 -1.30
N LEU A 9 -5.98 -10.17 -2.63
CA LEU A 9 -5.31 -9.14 -3.41
C LEU A 9 -5.98 -7.78 -3.23
N ALA A 10 -7.32 -7.71 -3.33
CA ALA A 10 -8.04 -6.46 -3.13
C ALA A 10 -7.82 -5.86 -1.72
N GLU A 11 -7.73 -6.72 -0.69
CA GLU A 11 -7.39 -6.28 0.67
C GLU A 11 -5.97 -5.70 0.74
N ARG A 12 -4.99 -6.39 0.15
CA ARG A 12 -3.59 -5.91 0.10
C ARG A 12 -3.48 -4.55 -0.59
N VAL A 13 -4.17 -4.38 -1.71
CA VAL A 13 -4.26 -3.09 -2.43
C VAL A 13 -4.89 -2.03 -1.55
N ARG A 14 -6.02 -2.32 -0.88
CA ARG A 14 -6.68 -1.35 0.02
C ARG A 14 -5.74 -0.91 1.15
N VAL A 15 -5.08 -1.86 1.81
CA VAL A 15 -4.13 -1.58 2.90
C VAL A 15 -2.98 -0.72 2.39
N ALA A 16 -2.40 -1.03 1.23
CA ALA A 16 -1.31 -0.25 0.64
C ALA A 16 -1.74 1.19 0.33
N CYS A 17 -2.92 1.39 -0.29
CA CYS A 17 -3.45 2.73 -0.56
C CYS A 17 -3.69 3.53 0.71
N VAL A 18 -4.30 2.94 1.75
CA VAL A 18 -4.56 3.63 3.01
C VAL A 18 -3.27 4.02 3.71
N ARG A 19 -2.27 3.14 3.74
CA ARG A 19 -0.96 3.43 4.34
C ARG A 19 -0.26 4.57 3.60
N ALA A 20 -0.13 4.46 2.28
CA ALA A 20 0.47 5.50 1.45
C ALA A 20 -0.22 6.85 1.62
N ALA A 21 -1.56 6.86 1.74
CA ALA A 21 -2.31 8.09 1.95
C ALA A 21 -2.00 8.75 3.32
N LEU A 22 -1.95 7.95 4.38
CA LEU A 22 -1.65 8.44 5.73
C LEU A 22 -0.22 8.99 5.83
N GLU A 23 0.75 8.26 5.29
CA GLU A 23 2.16 8.68 5.26
C GLU A 23 2.34 9.96 4.45
N ALA A 24 1.80 10.01 3.22
CA ALA A 24 1.92 11.19 2.37
C ALA A 24 1.27 12.45 2.99
N TYR A 25 0.11 12.30 3.65
CA TYR A 25 -0.56 13.42 4.30
C TYR A 25 0.23 13.94 5.51
N GLN A 26 0.87 13.05 6.26
CA GLN A 26 1.74 13.40 7.39
C GLN A 26 3.02 14.08 6.90
N ASP A 27 3.69 13.52 5.89
CA ASP A 27 4.93 14.06 5.30
C ASP A 27 4.72 15.44 4.68
N ALA A 28 3.63 15.61 3.92
CA ALA A 28 3.21 16.91 3.41
C ALA A 28 2.99 17.93 4.54
N GLY A 29 2.47 17.45 5.68
CA GLY A 29 2.27 18.28 6.85
C GLY A 29 3.55 18.70 7.56
N LEU A 30 4.49 17.77 7.71
CA LEU A 30 5.84 18.05 8.22
C LEU A 30 6.59 19.02 7.28
N SER A 31 6.29 18.97 5.99
CA SER A 31 6.80 19.88 4.96
C SER A 31 6.13 21.26 4.96
N GLY A 32 5.16 21.51 5.85
CA GLY A 32 4.52 22.81 6.03
C GLY A 32 3.35 23.09 5.08
N LEU A 33 2.84 22.09 4.36
CA LEU A 33 1.69 22.27 3.49
C LEU A 33 0.40 22.49 4.30
N CYS A 34 -0.48 23.36 3.77
CA CYS A 34 -1.84 23.52 4.27
C CYS A 34 -2.67 22.25 4.00
N ALA A 35 -3.88 22.17 4.56
CA ALA A 35 -4.73 20.98 4.43
C ALA A 35 -5.03 20.60 2.96
N GLU A 36 -5.27 21.58 2.09
CA GLU A 36 -5.49 21.36 0.65
C GLU A 36 -4.21 20.89 -0.05
N GLY A 37 -3.08 21.54 0.20
CA GLY A 37 -1.79 21.10 -0.36
C GLY A 37 -1.39 19.68 0.08
N ARG A 38 -1.70 19.29 1.33
CA ARG A 38 -1.52 17.90 1.79
C ARG A 38 -2.39 16.93 1.01
N TRP A 39 -3.64 17.30 0.71
CA TRP A 39 -4.55 16.48 -0.08
C TRP A 39 -4.03 16.29 -1.52
N GLU A 40 -3.64 17.38 -2.19
CA GLU A 40 -3.10 17.31 -3.55
C GLU A 40 -1.83 16.45 -3.61
N TYR A 41 -0.91 16.64 -2.66
CA TYR A 41 0.29 15.83 -2.54
C TYR A 41 -0.05 14.34 -2.34
N THR A 42 -0.99 14.03 -1.44
CA THR A 42 -1.45 12.67 -1.15
C THR A 42 -2.03 12.00 -2.40
N ILE A 43 -2.87 12.71 -3.16
CA ILE A 43 -3.39 12.21 -4.44
C ILE A 43 -2.26 11.96 -5.45
N GLY A 44 -1.26 12.85 -5.49
CA GLY A 44 -0.07 12.68 -6.32
C GLY A 44 0.71 11.39 -6.01
N VAL A 45 0.88 11.07 -4.72
CA VAL A 45 1.50 9.82 -4.26
C VAL A 45 0.65 8.61 -4.64
N LEU A 46 -0.67 8.64 -4.38
CA LEU A 46 -1.57 7.52 -4.70
C LEU A 46 -1.60 7.19 -6.20
N ARG A 47 -1.49 8.19 -7.08
CA ARG A 47 -1.41 7.99 -8.54
C ARG A 47 -0.11 7.30 -8.99
N GLN A 48 0.94 7.37 -8.17
CA GLN A 48 2.26 6.82 -8.47
C GLN A 48 2.58 5.57 -7.63
N LEU A 49 1.62 5.09 -6.83
CA LEU A 49 1.81 3.94 -5.97
C LEU A 49 2.12 2.70 -6.82
N ASP A 50 3.28 2.10 -6.60
CA ASP A 50 3.68 0.87 -7.28
C ASP A 50 2.90 -0.32 -6.70
N LEU A 51 2.11 -0.96 -7.56
CA LEU A 51 1.28 -2.10 -7.18
C LEU A 51 1.92 -3.45 -7.52
N GLU A 52 3.02 -3.48 -8.28
CA GLU A 52 3.67 -4.74 -8.68
C GLU A 52 4.10 -5.62 -7.49
N PRO A 53 4.60 -5.07 -6.37
CA PRO A 53 4.90 -5.87 -5.19
C PRO A 53 3.65 -6.58 -4.62
N LEU A 54 2.46 -6.03 -4.82
CA LEU A 54 1.19 -6.56 -4.31
C LEU A 54 0.61 -7.66 -5.20
N LEU A 55 1.02 -7.73 -6.47
CA LEU A 55 0.56 -8.76 -7.41
C LEU A 55 1.28 -10.10 -7.22
N ARG A 56 2.44 -10.10 -6.55
CA ARG A 56 3.14 -11.34 -6.21
C ARG A 56 2.30 -12.13 -5.21
N GLU A 57 1.97 -13.37 -5.57
CA GLU A 57 1.47 -14.34 -4.61
C GLU A 57 2.61 -14.64 -3.62
N GLU A 58 2.34 -14.44 -2.33
CA GLU A 58 3.26 -14.94 -1.30
C GLU A 58 3.21 -16.47 -1.38
N THR A 59 4.20 -17.07 -2.04
CA THR A 59 4.38 -18.51 -1.99
C THR A 59 4.65 -18.91 -0.54
N PRO A 60 3.86 -19.84 0.05
CA PRO A 60 4.03 -20.24 1.46
C PRO A 60 5.38 -20.89 1.80
N GLU A 61 6.22 -21.16 0.80
CA GLU A 61 7.49 -21.88 0.96
C GLU A 61 8.58 -21.10 1.72
N ALA A 62 8.49 -19.77 1.80
CA ALA A 62 9.48 -18.96 2.50
C ALA A 62 9.36 -19.00 4.04
N LEU A 63 8.24 -19.50 4.59
CA LEU A 63 8.03 -19.60 6.04
C LEU A 63 8.42 -20.98 6.63
N GLN A 64 8.86 -21.92 5.79
CA GLN A 64 9.12 -23.30 6.22
C GLN A 64 10.59 -23.60 6.54
N LEU A 65 11.50 -22.61 6.39
CA LEU A 65 12.95 -22.80 6.60
C LEU A 65 13.50 -22.25 7.92
N ASP A 66 12.70 -21.60 8.76
CA ASP A 66 13.15 -21.07 10.07
C ASP A 66 13.01 -22.10 11.22
N GLY A 67 12.89 -23.38 10.88
CA GLY A 67 12.67 -24.48 11.81
C GLY A 67 13.86 -25.44 11.97
N ARG A 68 15.11 -24.99 11.83
CA ARG A 68 16.29 -25.85 12.06
C ARG A 68 17.34 -25.21 12.96
#